data_AF-A0A7W1G1N0-F1
#
_entry.id   AF-A0A7W1G1N0-F1
#
_cell.length_a   1.000
_cell.length_b   1.000
_cell.length_c   1.000
_cell.angle_alpha   90.00
_cell.angle_beta   90.00
_cell.angle_gamma   90.00
#
_symmetry.space_group_name_H-M   'P 1'
#
loop_
_entity.id
_entity.type
_entity.pdbx_description
1 polymer ?
#
loop_
_entity_poly.entity_id
_entity_poly.type
_entity_poly.pdbx_seq_one_letter_code
_entity_poly.pdbx_strand_id
1 'polypeptide(L)'
;YISLRWIIEDNREQEIGLIRDLGEWPEGAQRLIRESLLRRYLIHTISSVDSIHEEHDYLMVKVQTDLGPRDFIMKWSYDTAQDYGTKGKVLLDVEENRYVVLDVSKLPEPGRKDFERFIYW
;
A
#
# COMPACT_ATOMS: atom_id res chain seq x y z
N TYR A 1 -9.25 4.84 14.05
CA TYR A 1 -10.59 4.23 14.00
C TYR A 1 -10.73 3.42 12.70
N ILE A 2 -11.56 2.39 12.67
CA ILE A 2 -11.87 1.60 11.46
C ILE A 2 -13.33 1.89 11.09
N SER A 3 -13.58 2.43 9.90
CA SER A 3 -14.93 2.59 9.36
C SER A 3 -15.40 1.24 8.79
N LEU A 4 -16.57 0.79 9.24
CA LEU A 4 -17.22 -0.41 8.72
C LEU A 4 -18.24 0.02 7.69
N ARG A 5 -18.10 -0.52 6.48
CA ARG A 5 -18.95 -0.18 5.35
C ARG A 5 -19.52 -1.44 4.72
N TRP A 6 -20.78 -1.35 4.30
CA TRP A 6 -21.50 -2.43 3.64
C TRP A 6 -21.96 -1.94 2.26
N ILE A 7 -21.79 -2.80 1.25
CA ILE A 7 -22.29 -2.55 -0.11
C ILE A 7 -23.68 -3.18 -0.19
N ILE A 8 -24.71 -2.34 -0.37
CA ILE A 8 -26.09 -2.80 -0.59
C ILE A 8 -26.33 -3.16 -2.07
N GLU A 9 -27.47 -3.78 -2.39
CA GLU A 9 -27.81 -4.36 -3.72
C GLU A 9 -27.72 -3.39 -4.92
N ASP A 10 -27.59 -2.08 -4.69
CA ASP A 10 -27.39 -1.04 -5.71
C ASP A 10 -25.93 -0.57 -5.87
N ASN A 11 -24.95 -1.32 -5.35
CA ASN A 11 -23.53 -0.94 -5.30
C ASN A 11 -23.26 0.38 -4.56
N ARG A 12 -24.20 0.83 -3.71
CA ARG A 12 -24.02 1.99 -2.85
C ARG A 12 -23.31 1.55 -1.58
N GLU A 13 -22.29 2.30 -1.20
CA GLU A 13 -21.57 2.09 0.04
C GLU A 13 -22.27 2.83 1.19
N GLN A 14 -22.64 2.11 2.24
CA GLN A 14 -23.21 2.68 3.46
C GLN A 14 -22.26 2.44 4.63
N GLU A 15 -21.89 3.51 5.34
CA GLU A 15 -21.20 3.37 6.63
C GLU A 15 -22.20 2.85 7.68
N ILE A 16 -21.87 1.69 8.25
CA ILE A 16 -22.70 1.02 9.25
C ILE A 16 -22.13 1.17 10.67
N GLY A 17 -20.94 1.73 10.81
CA GLY A 17 -20.36 2.06 12.10
C GLY A 17 -18.87 2.37 12.07
N LEU A 18 -18.34 2.73 13.23
CA LEU A 18 -16.95 3.13 13.40
C LEU A 18 -16.36 2.50 14.65
N ILE A 19 -15.34 1.67 14.47
CA ILE A 19 -14.58 1.07 15.56
C ILE A 19 -13.55 2.11 16.02
N ARG A 20 -13.77 2.73 17.17
CA ARG A 20 -12.85 3.74 17.73
C ARG A 20 -11.58 3.09 18.26
N ASP A 21 -11.75 2.08 19.10
CA ASP A 21 -10.70 1.24 19.65
C ASP A 21 -11.09 -0.24 19.48
N LEU A 22 -10.20 -1.01 18.85
CA LEU A 22 -10.39 -2.45 18.66
C LEU A 22 -10.15 -3.22 19.96
N GLY A 23 -9.36 -2.68 20.89
CA GLY A 23 -9.04 -3.30 22.17
C GLY A 23 -10.25 -3.48 23.10
N GLU A 24 -11.30 -2.68 22.89
CA GLU A 24 -12.56 -2.76 23.66
C GLU A 24 -13.47 -3.92 23.20
N TRP A 25 -13.13 -4.60 22.10
CA TRP A 25 -13.94 -5.69 21.54
C TRP A 25 -13.48 -7.06 22.04
N PRO A 26 -14.36 -8.10 22.02
CA PRO A 26 -13.97 -9.46 22.38
C PRO A 26 -12.80 -9.98 21.53
N GLU A 27 -11.87 -10.73 22.14
CA GLU A 27 -10.64 -11.19 21.49
C GLU A 27 -10.88 -11.92 20.16
N GLY A 28 -11.91 -12.77 20.09
CA GLY A 28 -12.30 -13.45 18.86
C GLY A 28 -12.68 -12.50 17.73
N ALA A 29 -13.40 -11.42 18.03
CA ALA A 29 -13.75 -10.38 17.05
C ALA A 29 -12.51 -9.59 16.63
N GLN A 30 -11.63 -9.25 17.57
CA GLN A 30 -10.37 -8.59 17.24
C GLN A 30 -9.52 -9.44 16.29
N ARG A 31 -9.42 -10.75 16.55
CA ARG A 31 -8.67 -11.68 15.72
C ARG A 31 -9.25 -11.73 14.30
N LEU A 32 -10.56 -11.92 14.17
CA LEU A 32 -11.24 -11.94 12.87
C LEU A 32 -11.05 -10.63 12.10
N ILE A 33 -11.17 -9.49 12.77
CA ILE A 33 -10.95 -8.18 12.13
C ILE A 33 -9.50 -8.07 11.66
N ARG A 34 -8.51 -8.38 12.50
CA ARG A 34 -7.09 -8.35 12.11
C ARG A 34 -6.80 -9.30 10.94
N GLU A 35 -7.30 -10.53 10.98
CA GLU A 35 -7.18 -11.49 9.88
C GLU A 35 -7.85 -10.97 8.60
N SER A 36 -9.03 -10.34 8.70
CA SER A 36 -9.75 -9.78 7.55
C SER A 36 -9.01 -8.59 6.94
N LEU A 37 -8.41 -7.74 7.77
CA LEU A 37 -7.57 -6.63 7.35
C LEU A 37 -6.33 -7.17 6.62
N LEU A 38 -5.67 -8.21 7.16
CA LEU A 38 -4.55 -8.87 6.49
C LEU A 38 -4.93 -9.49 5.13
N ARG A 39 -6.18 -9.97 4.96
CA ARG A 39 -6.65 -10.55 3.69
C ARG A 39 -7.10 -9.52 2.65
N ARG A 40 -7.72 -8.42 3.09
CA ARG A 40 -8.28 -7.38 2.19
C ARG A 40 -7.27 -6.26 1.88
N TYR A 41 -6.31 -6.03 2.75
CA TYR A 41 -5.18 -5.14 2.51
C TYR A 41 -4.02 -5.99 2.01
N LEU A 42 -4.11 -6.43 0.74
CA LEU A 42 -2.98 -6.96 -0.02
C LEU A 42 -2.01 -5.80 -0.28
N ILE A 43 -1.35 -5.35 0.78
CA ILE A 43 -0.24 -4.43 0.68
C ILE A 43 0.99 -5.30 0.46
N HIS A 44 1.54 -5.25 -0.75
CA HIS A 44 2.78 -5.92 -1.07
C HIS A 44 3.95 -5.18 -0.41
N THR A 45 4.68 -5.85 0.46
CA THR A 45 5.86 -5.22 1.09
C THR A 45 7.05 -5.36 0.15
N ILE A 46 7.52 -4.23 -0.38
CA ILE A 46 8.69 -4.15 -1.25
C ILE A 46 9.95 -4.36 -0.41
N SER A 47 10.74 -5.38 -0.76
CA SER A 47 12.03 -5.71 -0.15
C SER A 47 13.21 -5.17 -0.97
N SER A 48 13.08 -5.08 -2.29
CA SER A 48 14.04 -4.42 -3.17
C SER A 48 13.36 -3.83 -4.41
N VAL A 49 14.01 -2.81 -4.97
CA VAL A 49 13.61 -2.19 -6.24
C VAL A 49 14.62 -2.65 -7.28
N ASP A 50 14.14 -3.29 -8.34
CA ASP A 50 14.99 -3.77 -9.43
C ASP A 50 15.20 -2.67 -10.48
N SER A 51 14.13 -1.94 -10.83
CA SER A 51 14.23 -0.73 -11.65
C SER A 51 12.98 0.16 -11.55
N ILE A 52 13.18 1.45 -11.85
CA ILE A 52 12.11 2.42 -12.09
C ILE A 52 12.43 3.18 -13.38
N HIS A 53 11.46 3.20 -14.30
CA HIS A 53 11.58 3.92 -15.56
C HIS A 53 10.37 4.82 -15.78
N GLU A 54 10.61 6.04 -16.26
CA GLU A 54 9.57 6.99 -16.62
C GLU A 54 9.08 6.72 -18.05
N GLU A 55 7.77 6.64 -18.21
CA GLU A 55 7.09 6.65 -19.51
C GLU A 55 5.96 7.69 -19.48
N HIS A 56 6.23 8.89 -20.02
CA HIS A 56 5.33 10.04 -19.94
C HIS A 56 4.96 10.36 -18.48
N ASP A 57 3.66 10.39 -18.14
CA ASP A 57 3.15 10.69 -16.80
C ASP A 57 3.10 9.45 -15.89
N TYR A 58 3.80 8.37 -16.24
CA TYR A 58 3.78 7.09 -15.51
C TYR A 58 5.18 6.61 -15.16
N LEU A 59 5.26 5.85 -14.08
CA LEU A 59 6.43 5.06 -13.70
C LEU A 59 6.15 3.58 -13.92
N MET A 60 7.04 2.91 -14.64
CA MET A 60 7.14 1.46 -14.71
C MET A 60 8.08 0.98 -13.61
N VAL A 61 7.56 0.17 -12.69
CA VAL A 61 8.26 -0.21 -11.47
C VAL A 61 8.39 -1.73 -11.40
N LYS A 62 9.61 -2.22 -11.25
CA LYS A 62 9.93 -3.64 -11.05
C LYS A 62 10.52 -3.84 -9.66
N VAL A 63 9.92 -4.72 -8.86
CA VAL A 63 10.27 -4.90 -7.43
C VAL A 63 10.23 -6.36 -7.01
N GLN A 64 10.97 -6.65 -5.93
CA GLN A 64 10.78 -7.87 -5.15
C GLN A 64 9.86 -7.56 -3.97
N THR A 65 8.88 -8.43 -3.73
CA THR A 65 7.93 -8.30 -2.62
C THR A 65 7.92 -9.55 -1.74
N ASP A 66 7.28 -9.45 -0.58
CA ASP A 66 6.99 -10.58 0.31
C ASP A 66 6.16 -11.69 -0.35
N LEU A 67 5.45 -11.38 -1.44
CA LEU A 67 4.66 -12.31 -2.24
C LEU A 67 5.29 -12.65 -3.61
N GLY A 68 6.60 -12.38 -3.77
CA GLY A 68 7.35 -12.64 -5.00
C GLY A 68 7.59 -11.39 -5.87
N PRO A 69 8.20 -11.54 -7.06
CA PRO A 69 8.47 -10.43 -7.96
C PRO A 69 7.18 -9.81 -8.51
N ARG A 70 7.17 -8.48 -8.67
CA ARG A 70 6.03 -7.71 -9.22
C ARG A 70 6.52 -6.63 -10.15
N ASP A 71 5.78 -6.47 -11.24
CA ASP A 71 5.91 -5.38 -12.20
C ASP A 71 4.58 -4.63 -12.19
N PHE A 72 4.61 -3.31 -11.99
CA PHE A 72 3.40 -2.49 -11.96
C PHE A 72 3.65 -1.11 -12.57
N ILE A 73 2.56 -0.43 -12.90
CA ILE A 73 2.56 0.91 -13.48
C ILE A 73 1.81 1.83 -12.53
N MET A 74 2.42 2.96 -12.18
CA MET A 74 1.78 3.98 -11.37
C MET A 74 1.85 5.34 -12.05
N LYS A 75 0.87 6.21 -11.81
CA LYS A 75 0.95 7.61 -12.23
C LYS A 75 2.10 8.29 -11.49
N TRP A 76 2.87 9.13 -12.16
CA TRP A 76 3.96 9.89 -11.54
C TRP A 76 3.41 11.16 -10.88
N SER A 77 2.80 10.99 -9.70
CA SER A 77 2.17 12.09 -8.97
C SER A 77 2.21 11.85 -7.45
N TYR A 78 1.99 12.92 -6.69
CA TYR A 78 2.09 12.88 -5.23
C TYR A 78 0.99 12.02 -4.58
N ASP A 79 -0.20 11.98 -5.17
CA ASP A 79 -1.34 11.20 -4.69
C ASP A 79 -1.12 9.68 -4.76
N THR A 80 -0.28 9.22 -5.69
CA THR A 80 0.06 7.80 -5.86
C THR A 80 1.31 7.37 -5.08
N ALA A 81 2.02 8.29 -4.43
CA ALA A 81 3.17 8.02 -3.58
C ALA A 81 3.08 8.78 -2.25
N GLN A 82 2.55 8.11 -1.22
CA GLN A 82 2.25 8.73 0.07
C GLN A 82 3.22 8.26 1.16
N ASP A 83 3.40 9.08 2.19
CA ASP A 83 4.23 8.70 3.34
C ASP A 83 3.63 7.53 4.12
N TYR A 84 4.49 6.55 4.45
CA TYR A 84 4.17 5.47 5.37
C TYR A 84 5.01 5.61 6.64
N GLY A 85 4.41 6.23 7.66
CA GLY A 85 5.15 6.63 8.86
C GLY A 85 6.19 7.69 8.52
N THR A 86 7.35 7.66 9.19
CA THR A 86 8.41 8.67 9.03
C THR A 86 9.52 8.28 8.06
N LYS A 87 9.54 7.03 7.60
CA LYS A 87 10.65 6.47 6.80
C LYS A 87 10.20 5.69 5.58
N GLY A 88 8.94 5.34 5.51
CA GLY A 88 8.39 4.49 4.46
C GLY A 88 7.57 5.27 3.44
N LYS A 89 7.15 4.56 2.40
CA LYS A 89 6.25 5.04 1.36
C LYS A 89 5.20 3.99 1.02
N VAL A 90 3.97 4.41 0.75
CA VAL A 90 2.95 3.61 0.08
C VAL A 90 2.85 4.08 -1.36
N LEU A 91 2.97 3.15 -2.30
CA LEU A 91 2.74 3.35 -3.72
C LEU A 91 1.40 2.75 -4.13
N LEU A 92 0.69 3.46 -5.02
CA LEU A 92 -0.56 3.03 -5.63
C LEU A 92 -0.34 2.87 -7.13
N ASP A 93 -0.63 1.69 -7.65
CA ASP A 93 -0.64 1.45 -9.09
C ASP A 93 -1.95 1.92 -9.74
N VAL A 94 -2.05 1.80 -11.06
CA VAL A 94 -3.25 2.17 -11.84
C VAL A 94 -4.49 1.32 -11.54
N GLU A 95 -4.33 0.16 -10.90
CA GLU A 95 -5.40 -0.75 -10.47
C GLU A 95 -5.72 -0.61 -8.97
N GLU A 96 -5.17 0.42 -8.32
CA GLU A 96 -5.28 0.68 -6.88
C GLU A 96 -4.65 -0.38 -5.97
N ASN A 97 -3.78 -1.24 -6.50
CA ASN A 97 -2.96 -2.14 -5.69
C ASN A 97 -1.95 -1.31 -4.88
N ARG A 98 -1.72 -1.74 -3.64
CA ARG A 98 -0.84 -1.05 -2.70
C ARG A 98 0.48 -1.78 -2.56
N TYR A 99 1.55 -1.02 -2.66
CA TYR A 99 2.89 -1.48 -2.39
C TYR A 99 3.49 -0.62 -1.29
N VAL A 100 4.13 -1.22 -0.29
CA VAL A 100 4.75 -0.49 0.81
C VAL A 100 6.25 -0.74 0.86
N VAL A 101 7.01 0.35 0.94
CA VAL A 101 8.40 0.34 1.41
C VAL A 101 8.35 0.76 2.88
N LEU A 102 8.70 -0.12 3.81
CA LEU A 102 8.62 0.18 5.24
C LEU A 102 9.66 1.22 5.70
N ASP A 103 10.84 1.21 5.07
CA ASP A 103 11.94 2.13 5.35
C ASP A 103 12.80 2.26 4.08
N VAL A 104 12.69 3.40 3.39
CA VAL A 104 13.40 3.65 2.12
C VAL A 104 14.91 3.55 2.30
N SER A 105 15.43 3.94 3.47
CA SER A 105 16.87 3.89 3.75
C SER A 105 17.44 2.46 3.76
N LYS A 106 16.58 1.45 3.94
CA LYS A 106 16.93 0.02 3.96
C LYS A 106 16.82 -0.66 2.61
N LEU A 107 16.32 0.02 1.57
CA LEU A 107 16.34 -0.54 0.22
C LEU A 107 17.78 -0.79 -0.24
N PRO A 108 18.06 -1.93 -0.88
CA PRO A 108 19.36 -2.18 -1.49
C PRO A 108 19.68 -1.20 -2.63
N GLU A 109 20.96 -0.92 -2.83
CA GLU A 109 21.46 -0.27 -4.05
C GLU A 109 21.49 -1.27 -5.22
N PRO A 110 21.31 -0.82 -6.48
CA PRO A 110 21.08 0.56 -6.91
C PRO A 110 19.62 1.04 -6.74
N GLY A 111 18.68 0.13 -6.51
CA GLY A 111 17.23 0.42 -6.51
C GLY A 111 16.80 1.55 -5.58
N ARG A 112 17.45 1.73 -4.43
CA ARG A 112 17.19 2.86 -3.54
C ARG A 112 17.39 4.22 -4.21
N LYS A 113 18.45 4.39 -5.02
CA LYS A 113 18.71 5.67 -5.71
C LYS A 113 17.66 5.98 -6.75
N ASP A 114 17.22 4.98 -7.49
CA ASP A 114 16.14 5.14 -8.46
C ASP A 114 14.84 5.52 -7.72
N PHE A 115 14.56 4.85 -6.60
CA PHE A 115 13.43 5.18 -5.75
C PHE A 115 13.46 6.63 -5.26
N GLU A 116 14.57 7.08 -4.67
CA GLU A 116 14.72 8.46 -4.18
C GLU A 116 14.71 9.50 -5.30
N ARG A 117 15.10 9.12 -6.53
CA ARG A 117 15.06 10.01 -7.70
C ARG A 117 13.65 10.25 -8.22
N PHE A 118 12.83 9.19 -8.29
CA PHE A 118 11.51 9.27 -8.92
C PHE A 118 10.38 9.48 -7.90
N ILE A 119 10.54 9.03 -6.66
CA ILE A 119 9.50 9.08 -5.63
C ILE A 119 9.85 10.14 -4.59
N TYR A 120 9.14 11.27 -4.66
CA TYR A 120 9.38 12.46 -3.83
C TYR A 120 8.73 12.38 -2.43
N TRP A 121 9.08 13.36 -1.58
CA TRP A 121 8.60 13.54 -0.21
C TRP A 121 7.72 14.77 -0.09
#